data_AF-A0A494TJ57-F1
#
_entry.id   AF-A0A494TJ57-F1
#
_cell.length_a   1.000
_cell.length_b   1.000
_cell.length_c   1.000
_cell.angle_alpha   90.00
_cell.angle_beta   90.00
_cell.angle_gamma   90.00
#
_symmetry.space_group_name_H-M   'P 1'
#
loop_
_entity.id
_entity.type
_entity.pdbx_description
1 polymer ?
#
loop_
_entity_poly.entity_id
_entity_poly.type
_entity_poly.pdbx_seq_one_letter_code
_entity_poly.pdbx_strand_id
1 'polypeptide(L)'
;MLTSVTGESGKKLDAKVEVEDGKVVLHSRGGAFGKPNLRNPDYREALVVILSRLLASKLNPARVLVDSREAHKVAEAERVLVKADELRRPVEELVAMIGKRVAAFGREPGVSGHGNQTKRVLVEVPEASENEILAVLRKSTSMPSIIYFNIGWMKHYAGASADDPTIGGHGWLADNKHGLESFNFLPTKNGELQGYRPPGKRDKVNIDRLGAKPGEDAIEGVLAVWLAREPGSGKTLVVGWYRSATVYREARLGPFYLNDMESEYSVMASKEDAILVPIGVRSFQVSSSRTAPGEGFGQKPTWYGAPDVDRRVWAYVNGWDDAKKHGEPTKGKLPPRNTDPELRRKVEKAAVRHAWNYYETKYGKGSVESVEPYGRGWDLEVRSGDVEWLVEVKGLLNAGLTCELTPNEYEKMCSPEYCTRYVVYVVNNALAEEPAAPVPSIFTWKASETWLTEDGRELQVAERVGAMLTCK
;
A
#
# COMPACT_ATOMS: atom_id res chain seq x y z
N MET A 1 -20.46 18.31 -12.18
CA MET A 1 -21.43 17.29 -11.67
C MET A 1 -21.66 17.37 -10.14
N LEU A 2 -22.86 16.98 -9.66
CA LEU A 2 -23.14 16.76 -8.22
C LEU A 2 -22.53 15.43 -7.74
N THR A 3 -21.79 15.46 -6.62
CA THR A 3 -21.19 14.25 -6.04
C THR A 3 -21.47 14.16 -4.54
N SER A 4 -21.34 12.95 -3.99
CA SER A 4 -21.37 12.73 -2.55
C SER A 4 -20.00 12.31 -2.04
N VAL A 5 -19.65 12.80 -0.86
CA VAL A 5 -18.40 12.48 -0.19
C VAL A 5 -18.71 11.48 0.93
N THR A 6 -17.88 10.45 1.05
CA THR A 6 -17.96 9.46 2.13
C THR A 6 -16.97 9.83 3.23
N GLY A 7 -17.40 9.84 4.49
CA GLY A 7 -16.54 10.09 5.66
C GLY A 7 -15.58 8.94 5.96
N GLU A 8 -14.73 9.11 6.97
CA GLU A 8 -13.72 8.08 7.33
C GLU A 8 -14.32 6.77 7.84
N SER A 9 -15.55 6.83 8.37
CA SER A 9 -16.32 5.66 8.78
C SER A 9 -17.00 4.91 7.63
N GLY A 10 -16.89 5.40 6.39
CA GLY A 10 -17.56 4.81 5.23
C GLY A 10 -19.02 5.27 5.09
N LYS A 11 -19.48 6.12 6.02
CA LYS A 11 -20.79 6.77 5.97
C LYS A 11 -20.80 7.82 4.87
N LYS A 12 -21.81 7.79 3.99
CA LYS A 12 -22.11 8.89 3.07
C LYS A 12 -22.47 10.14 3.87
N LEU A 13 -21.75 11.24 3.63
CA LEU A 13 -21.97 12.50 4.32
C LEU A 13 -23.17 13.23 3.72
N ASP A 14 -24.03 13.77 4.59
CA ASP A 14 -25.09 14.69 4.20
C ASP A 14 -24.49 16.09 4.02
N ALA A 15 -23.84 16.28 2.88
CA ALA A 15 -23.27 17.52 2.41
C ALA A 15 -23.30 17.57 0.88
N LYS A 16 -23.91 18.62 0.33
CA LYS A 16 -23.97 18.86 -1.10
C LYS A 16 -22.62 19.35 -1.62
N VAL A 17 -22.03 18.62 -2.58
CA VAL A 17 -20.76 18.94 -3.24
C VAL A 17 -20.95 18.96 -4.75
N GLU A 18 -20.48 20.01 -5.40
CA GLU A 18 -20.43 20.17 -6.86
C GLU A 18 -18.96 20.14 -7.30
N VAL A 19 -18.66 19.41 -8.36
CA VAL A 19 -17.31 19.33 -8.95
C VAL A 19 -17.41 19.77 -10.40
N GLU A 20 -16.43 20.54 -10.87
CA GLU A 20 -16.27 20.95 -12.27
C GLU A 20 -14.77 20.93 -12.59
N ASP A 21 -14.39 21.13 -13.85
CA ASP A 21 -12.97 21.26 -14.22
C ASP A 21 -12.28 22.33 -13.37
N GLY A 22 -11.24 21.88 -12.69
CA GLY A 22 -10.41 22.64 -11.78
C GLY A 22 -11.08 23.16 -10.50
N LYS A 23 -12.27 22.68 -10.12
CA LYS A 23 -13.03 23.25 -8.99
C LYS A 23 -13.82 22.23 -8.18
N VAL A 24 -13.79 22.38 -6.86
CA VAL A 24 -14.69 21.68 -5.92
C VAL A 24 -15.46 22.70 -5.10
N VAL A 25 -16.78 22.60 -5.10
CA VAL A 25 -17.67 23.51 -4.38
C VAL A 25 -18.43 22.76 -3.30
N LEU A 26 -18.27 23.21 -2.05
CA LEU A 26 -19.02 22.71 -0.91
C LEU A 26 -20.11 23.73 -0.52
N HIS A 27 -21.37 23.30 -0.57
CA HIS A 27 -22.51 24.18 -0.26
C HIS A 27 -22.65 24.47 1.23
N SER A 28 -23.11 25.67 1.56
CA SER A 28 -23.29 26.11 2.96
C SER A 28 -24.20 25.20 3.78
N ARG A 29 -23.86 24.98 5.04
CA ARG A 29 -24.81 24.46 6.05
C ARG A 29 -25.85 25.52 6.40
N GLY A 30 -27.09 25.09 6.61
CA GLY A 30 -28.19 25.96 7.00
C GLY A 30 -29.26 25.20 7.79
N GLY A 31 -30.14 25.95 8.45
CA GLY A 31 -31.16 25.38 9.34
C GLY A 31 -30.59 24.93 10.70
N ALA A 32 -31.48 24.85 11.69
CA ALA A 32 -31.12 24.33 13.01
C ALA A 32 -31.27 22.81 13.04
N PHE A 33 -30.47 22.12 13.86
CA PHE A 33 -30.60 20.68 14.03
C PHE A 33 -32.01 20.30 14.47
N GLY A 34 -32.58 19.25 13.87
CA GLY A 34 -33.95 18.80 14.13
C GLY A 34 -35.06 19.66 13.52
N LYS A 35 -34.73 20.64 12.66
CA LYS A 35 -35.73 21.44 11.92
C LYS A 35 -35.87 20.97 10.47
N PRO A 36 -37.06 21.11 9.84
CA PRO A 36 -37.28 20.71 8.45
C PRO A 36 -36.39 21.41 7.42
N ASN A 37 -35.81 22.55 7.80
CA ASN A 37 -34.92 23.34 6.94
C ASN A 37 -33.43 23.03 7.13
N LEU A 38 -33.08 22.00 7.91
CA LEU A 38 -31.70 21.55 8.08
C LEU A 38 -31.15 21.08 6.72
N ARG A 39 -30.00 21.63 6.33
CA ARG A 39 -29.29 21.24 5.11
C ARG A 39 -27.79 21.18 5.37
N ASN A 40 -27.14 20.20 4.76
CA ASN A 40 -25.71 19.94 4.86
C ASN A 40 -25.22 19.86 6.33
N PRO A 41 -25.85 19.05 7.21
CA PRO A 41 -25.43 18.92 8.61
C PRO A 41 -23.98 18.44 8.75
N ASP A 42 -23.48 17.66 7.81
CA ASP A 42 -22.12 17.09 7.82
C ASP A 42 -21.08 18.02 7.14
N TYR A 43 -21.40 19.31 6.93
CA TYR A 43 -20.53 20.27 6.21
C TYR A 43 -19.07 20.28 6.68
N ARG A 44 -18.82 20.31 7.99
CA ARG A 44 -17.45 20.40 8.52
C ARG A 44 -16.66 19.13 8.25
N GLU A 45 -17.30 17.98 8.45
CA GLU A 45 -16.71 16.68 8.15
C GLU A 45 -16.42 16.55 6.66
N ALA A 46 -17.36 16.98 5.80
CA ALA A 46 -17.15 16.98 4.35
C ALA A 46 -15.98 17.89 3.94
N LEU A 47 -15.84 19.08 4.56
CA LEU A 47 -14.72 19.97 4.27
C LEU A 47 -13.37 19.37 4.67
N VAL A 48 -13.29 18.73 5.85
CA VAL A 48 -12.09 17.98 6.28
C VAL A 48 -11.75 16.93 5.23
N VAL A 49 -12.71 16.08 4.87
CA VAL A 49 -12.48 14.97 3.94
C VAL A 49 -12.05 15.46 2.55
N ILE A 50 -12.70 16.50 2.02
CA ILE A 50 -12.35 17.10 0.73
C ILE A 50 -10.90 17.59 0.75
N LEU A 51 -10.51 18.38 1.76
CA LEU A 51 -9.17 18.94 1.86
C LEU A 51 -8.13 17.84 2.10
N SER A 52 -8.38 16.88 2.99
CA SER A 52 -7.48 15.75 3.23
C SER A 52 -7.19 14.95 1.96
N ARG A 53 -8.23 14.65 1.18
CA ARG A 53 -8.09 13.86 -0.06
C ARG A 53 -7.35 14.65 -1.14
N LEU A 54 -7.72 15.91 -1.34
CA LEU A 54 -7.10 16.76 -2.37
C LEU A 54 -5.62 17.04 -2.05
N LEU A 55 -5.29 17.35 -0.79
CA LEU A 55 -3.91 17.63 -0.36
C LEU A 55 -3.03 16.37 -0.33
N ALA A 56 -3.60 15.19 -0.14
CA ALA A 56 -2.89 13.91 -0.26
C ALA A 56 -2.76 13.41 -1.71
N SER A 57 -3.40 14.10 -2.67
CA SER A 57 -3.37 13.75 -4.09
C SER A 57 -2.30 14.52 -4.85
N LYS A 58 -2.06 14.14 -6.11
CA LYS A 58 -1.16 14.86 -7.01
C LYS A 58 -1.82 16.08 -7.69
N LEU A 59 -3.09 16.39 -7.36
CA LEU A 59 -3.88 17.39 -8.07
C LEU A 59 -3.55 18.86 -7.68
N ASN A 60 -2.59 19.09 -6.78
CA ASN A 60 -2.06 20.41 -6.42
C ASN A 60 -3.12 21.52 -6.23
N PRO A 61 -3.94 21.46 -5.15
CA PRO A 61 -4.91 22.51 -4.85
C PRO A 61 -4.21 23.87 -4.68
N ALA A 62 -4.76 24.92 -5.29
CA ALA A 62 -4.12 26.24 -5.35
C ALA A 62 -4.58 27.17 -4.23
N ARG A 63 -5.89 27.19 -3.93
CA ARG A 63 -6.48 28.10 -2.94
C ARG A 63 -7.90 27.69 -2.57
N VAL A 64 -8.40 28.26 -1.47
CA VAL A 64 -9.81 28.16 -1.06
C VAL A 64 -10.42 29.55 -1.07
N LEU A 65 -11.60 29.71 -1.68
CA LEU A 65 -12.35 30.96 -1.76
C LEU A 65 -13.71 30.84 -1.09
N VAL A 66 -14.24 31.97 -0.60
CA VAL A 66 -15.66 32.06 -0.27
C VAL A 66 -16.47 32.21 -1.56
N ASP A 67 -17.53 31.42 -1.68
CA ASP A 67 -18.30 31.27 -2.93
C ASP A 67 -19.81 31.46 -2.68
N SER A 68 -20.12 32.49 -1.89
CA SER A 68 -21.49 32.91 -1.58
C SER A 68 -21.98 34.03 -2.50
N ARG A 69 -23.29 34.22 -2.64
CA ARG A 69 -23.87 35.31 -3.46
C ARG A 69 -23.28 36.68 -3.11
N GLU A 70 -23.11 36.99 -1.83
CA GLU A 70 -22.49 38.24 -1.39
C GLU A 70 -21.01 38.34 -1.77
N ALA A 71 -20.30 37.22 -1.80
CA ALA A 71 -18.89 37.20 -2.19
C ALA A 71 -18.67 37.52 -3.66
N HIS A 72 -19.63 37.25 -4.55
CA HIS A 72 -19.53 37.62 -5.97
C HIS A 72 -19.67 39.12 -6.24
N LYS A 73 -19.98 39.94 -5.21
CA LYS A 73 -20.05 41.40 -5.34
C LYS A 73 -18.69 42.09 -5.18
N VAL A 74 -17.67 41.37 -4.73
CA VAL A 74 -16.31 41.89 -4.52
C VAL A 74 -15.32 41.18 -5.44
N ALA A 75 -14.13 41.75 -5.59
CA ALA A 75 -13.09 41.18 -6.43
C ALA A 75 -12.64 39.80 -5.91
N GLU A 76 -12.19 38.93 -6.83
CA GLU A 76 -11.77 37.58 -6.47
C GLU A 76 -10.65 37.52 -5.44
N ALA A 77 -9.70 38.46 -5.52
CA ALA A 77 -8.61 38.58 -4.55
C ALA A 77 -9.10 38.75 -3.11
N GLU A 78 -10.25 39.41 -2.91
CA GLU A 78 -10.85 39.62 -1.59
C GLU A 78 -11.60 38.37 -1.08
N ARG A 79 -11.94 37.45 -1.98
CA ARG A 79 -12.65 36.20 -1.66
C ARG A 79 -11.73 35.10 -1.17
N VAL A 80 -10.41 35.26 -1.28
CA VAL A 80 -9.43 34.22 -0.92
C VAL A 80 -9.42 34.00 0.59
N LEU A 81 -9.81 32.80 1.00
CA LEU A 81 -9.83 32.35 2.39
C LEU A 81 -8.53 31.64 2.78
N VAL A 82 -7.88 30.94 1.86
CA VAL A 82 -6.61 30.23 2.09
C VAL A 82 -5.80 30.32 0.81
N LYS A 83 -4.53 30.72 0.92
CA LYS A 83 -3.57 30.80 -0.18
C LYS A 83 -2.75 29.51 -0.33
N ALA A 84 -2.09 29.34 -1.48
CA ALA A 84 -1.29 28.16 -1.79
C ALA A 84 -0.22 27.83 -0.72
N ASP A 85 0.46 28.85 -0.20
CA ASP A 85 1.50 28.71 0.82
C ASP A 85 0.96 28.33 2.21
N GLU A 86 -0.34 28.55 2.45
CA GLU A 86 -1.03 28.16 3.67
C GLU A 86 -1.55 26.73 3.63
N LEU A 87 -1.79 26.16 2.44
CA LEU A 87 -2.34 24.81 2.25
C LEU A 87 -1.43 23.67 2.76
N ARG A 88 -0.17 23.97 3.10
CA ARG A 88 0.77 23.04 3.74
C ARG A 88 0.49 22.80 5.24
N ARG A 89 -0.47 23.50 5.84
CA ARG A 89 -0.85 23.34 7.25
C ARG A 89 -1.69 22.08 7.46
N PRO A 90 -1.76 21.56 8.70
CA PRO A 90 -2.69 20.48 9.05
C PRO A 90 -4.13 20.83 8.65
N VAL A 91 -4.89 19.83 8.20
CA VAL A 91 -6.24 20.03 7.64
C VAL A 91 -7.19 20.62 8.67
N GLU A 92 -7.07 20.20 9.93
CA GLU A 92 -7.89 20.69 11.03
C GLU A 92 -7.67 22.20 11.26
N GLU A 93 -6.41 22.67 11.14
CA GLU A 93 -6.08 24.09 11.21
C GLU A 93 -6.67 24.87 10.03
N LEU A 94 -6.56 24.31 8.81
CA LEU A 94 -7.13 24.91 7.61
C LEU A 94 -8.64 25.07 7.72
N VAL A 95 -9.35 24.04 8.16
CA VAL A 95 -10.81 24.05 8.36
C VAL A 95 -11.20 25.10 9.41
N ALA A 96 -10.46 25.19 10.51
CA ALA A 96 -10.68 26.22 11.53
C ALA A 96 -10.42 27.64 10.99
N MET A 97 -9.37 27.83 10.21
CA MET A 97 -9.04 29.10 9.55
C MET A 97 -10.11 29.52 8.55
N ILE A 98 -10.55 28.59 7.67
CA ILE A 98 -11.64 28.79 6.71
C ILE A 98 -12.88 29.24 7.47
N GLY A 99 -13.28 28.52 8.52
CA GLY A 99 -14.44 28.88 9.33
C GLY A 99 -14.37 30.30 9.91
N LYS A 100 -13.22 30.69 10.48
CA LYS A 100 -13.00 32.05 11.02
C LYS A 100 -13.06 33.12 9.93
N ARG A 101 -12.36 32.92 8.81
CA ARG A 101 -12.29 33.89 7.70
C ARG A 101 -13.62 34.05 6.99
N VAL A 102 -14.35 32.95 6.76
CA VAL A 102 -15.71 32.95 6.21
C VAL A 102 -16.68 33.70 7.11
N ALA A 103 -16.57 33.50 8.43
CA ALA A 103 -17.39 34.22 9.39
C ALA A 103 -17.08 35.71 9.38
N ALA A 104 -15.83 36.12 9.23
CA ALA A 104 -15.43 37.52 9.16
C ALA A 104 -15.78 38.19 7.82
N PHE A 105 -15.88 37.42 6.73
CA PHE A 105 -16.15 37.92 5.39
C PHE A 105 -17.48 38.70 5.31
N GLY A 106 -17.39 39.96 4.86
CA GLY A 106 -18.51 40.89 4.73
C GLY A 106 -18.89 41.62 6.02
N ARG A 107 -18.06 41.56 7.07
CA ARG A 107 -18.24 42.36 8.29
C ARG A 107 -17.33 43.57 8.32
N GLU A 108 -17.86 44.67 8.87
CA GLU A 108 -17.08 45.86 9.15
C GLU A 108 -16.05 45.59 10.27
N PRO A 109 -14.83 46.16 10.16
CA PRO A 109 -13.82 46.04 11.21
C PRO A 109 -14.34 46.56 12.56
N GLY A 110 -14.17 45.77 13.63
CA GLY A 110 -14.51 46.19 15.00
C GLY A 110 -15.90 45.81 15.52
N VAL A 111 -16.76 45.17 14.71
CA VAL A 111 -18.09 44.72 15.16
C VAL A 111 -18.04 43.33 15.81
N SER A 112 -18.41 43.25 17.11
CA SER A 112 -18.52 41.99 17.83
C SER A 112 -19.74 41.16 17.39
N GLY A 113 -19.54 39.89 17.01
CA GLY A 113 -20.62 38.99 16.63
C GLY A 113 -20.14 37.62 16.16
N HIS A 114 -21.05 36.63 16.13
CA HIS A 114 -20.77 35.27 15.67
C HIS A 114 -21.28 35.11 14.23
N GLY A 115 -20.43 35.38 13.24
CA GLY A 115 -20.76 35.18 11.83
C GLY A 115 -20.83 33.70 11.45
N ASN A 116 -21.55 33.38 10.37
CA ASN A 116 -21.68 32.01 9.88
C ASN A 116 -20.32 31.45 9.41
N GLN A 117 -19.84 30.39 10.07
CA GLN A 117 -18.58 29.71 9.77
C GLN A 117 -18.69 28.62 8.69
N THR A 118 -19.90 28.37 8.18
CA THR A 118 -20.20 27.27 7.24
C THR A 118 -20.90 27.78 5.98
N LYS A 119 -20.38 28.88 5.39
CA LYS A 119 -20.88 29.39 4.09
C LYS A 119 -20.39 28.50 2.93
N ARG A 120 -20.89 28.75 1.72
CA ARG A 120 -20.43 28.07 0.51
C ARG A 120 -18.97 28.45 0.23
N VAL A 121 -18.15 27.44 -0.04
CA VAL A 121 -16.71 27.60 -0.32
C VAL A 121 -16.34 26.85 -1.60
N LEU A 122 -15.32 27.34 -2.27
CA LEU A 122 -14.74 26.76 -3.47
C LEU A 122 -13.27 26.43 -3.21
N VAL A 123 -12.85 25.22 -3.55
CA VAL A 123 -11.44 24.80 -3.59
C VAL A 123 -11.03 24.76 -5.06
N GLU A 124 -9.98 25.49 -5.39
CA GLU A 124 -9.46 25.59 -6.76
C GLU A 124 -8.32 24.60 -6.98
N VAL A 125 -8.38 23.87 -8.09
CA VAL A 125 -7.50 22.75 -8.45
C VAL A 125 -7.13 22.87 -9.95
N PRO A 126 -6.42 23.93 -10.37
CA PRO A 126 -6.47 24.51 -11.73
C PRO A 126 -6.17 23.58 -12.90
N GLU A 127 -5.42 22.49 -12.68
CA GLU A 127 -4.94 21.57 -13.72
C GLU A 127 -5.71 20.23 -13.74
N ALA A 128 -6.64 20.02 -12.80
CA ALA A 128 -7.36 18.76 -12.68
C ALA A 128 -8.70 18.78 -13.41
N SER A 129 -8.97 17.76 -14.21
CA SER A 129 -10.28 17.51 -14.81
C SER A 129 -11.33 17.11 -13.76
N GLU A 130 -12.61 17.30 -14.09
CA GLU A 130 -13.74 16.87 -13.25
C GLU A 130 -13.59 15.40 -12.83
N ASN A 131 -13.16 14.52 -13.74
CA ASN A 131 -13.01 13.08 -13.46
C ASN A 131 -11.88 12.77 -12.48
N GLU A 132 -10.73 13.43 -12.61
CA GLU A 132 -9.60 13.25 -11.67
C GLU A 132 -9.98 13.70 -10.26
N ILE A 133 -10.67 14.84 -10.16
CA ILE A 133 -11.17 15.35 -8.89
C ILE A 133 -12.19 14.37 -8.28
N LEU A 134 -13.15 13.88 -9.08
CA LEU A 134 -14.14 12.89 -8.63
C LEU A 134 -13.48 11.60 -8.14
N ALA A 135 -12.46 11.10 -8.86
CA ALA A 135 -11.71 9.92 -8.46
C ALA A 135 -11.07 10.10 -7.07
N VAL A 136 -10.45 11.26 -6.81
CA VAL A 136 -9.87 11.60 -5.51
C VAL A 136 -10.93 11.70 -4.42
N LEU A 137 -12.03 12.42 -4.68
CA LEU A 137 -13.07 12.67 -3.68
C LEU A 137 -13.89 11.43 -3.32
N ARG A 138 -13.94 10.41 -4.18
CA ARG A 138 -14.66 9.14 -3.93
C ARG A 138 -13.85 8.12 -3.13
N LYS A 139 -12.54 8.30 -2.94
CA LYS A 139 -11.69 7.34 -2.20
C LYS A 139 -12.09 7.25 -0.72
N SER A 140 -12.84 6.23 -0.32
CA SER A 140 -13.17 5.99 1.10
C SER A 140 -11.92 5.73 1.94
N THR A 141 -11.89 6.26 3.17
CA THR A 141 -10.85 5.95 4.18
C THR A 141 -11.31 4.90 5.18
N SER A 142 -12.57 4.47 5.13
CA SER A 142 -13.03 3.27 5.84
C SER A 142 -12.47 2.02 5.17
N MET A 143 -12.24 0.97 5.97
CA MET A 143 -11.87 -0.33 5.42
C MET A 143 -12.90 -0.75 4.36
N PRO A 144 -12.50 -0.92 3.09
CA PRO A 144 -13.42 -1.35 2.04
C PRO A 144 -13.83 -2.80 2.26
N SER A 145 -14.89 -3.26 1.58
CA SER A 145 -15.13 -4.70 1.44
C SER A 145 -13.88 -5.34 0.83
N ILE A 146 -13.45 -6.48 1.37
CA ILE A 146 -12.27 -7.20 0.91
C ILE A 146 -12.71 -8.53 0.29
N ILE A 147 -12.12 -8.87 -0.86
CA ILE A 147 -12.27 -10.17 -1.51
C ILE A 147 -10.89 -10.78 -1.75
N TYR A 148 -10.79 -12.09 -1.56
CA TYR A 148 -9.54 -12.84 -1.67
C TYR A 148 -9.65 -13.88 -2.77
N PHE A 149 -8.61 -13.97 -3.59
CA PHE A 149 -8.48 -14.95 -4.66
C PHE A 149 -7.23 -15.79 -4.45
N ASN A 150 -7.40 -17.10 -4.27
CA ASN A 150 -6.30 -18.05 -4.22
C ASN A 150 -5.93 -18.48 -5.64
N ILE A 151 -4.71 -18.15 -6.06
CA ILE A 151 -4.15 -18.35 -7.40
C ILE A 151 -2.86 -19.17 -7.34
N GLY A 152 -2.34 -19.60 -8.51
CA GLY A 152 -1.01 -20.19 -8.60
C GLY A 152 0.10 -19.22 -8.19
N TRP A 153 1.19 -19.74 -7.64
CA TRP A 153 2.37 -18.98 -7.25
C TRP A 153 3.22 -18.63 -8.47
N MET A 154 3.56 -17.34 -8.61
CA MET A 154 4.48 -16.81 -9.62
C MET A 154 5.30 -15.66 -9.03
N LYS A 155 6.44 -15.33 -9.63
CA LYS A 155 7.31 -14.21 -9.29
C LYS A 155 6.72 -12.88 -9.75
N HIS A 156 6.28 -12.78 -11.00
CA HIS A 156 5.96 -11.51 -11.66
C HIS A 156 4.52 -11.38 -12.12
N TYR A 157 3.83 -12.49 -12.47
CA TYR A 157 2.46 -12.44 -13.01
C TYR A 157 2.33 -11.45 -14.19
N ALA A 158 3.37 -11.38 -15.02
CA ALA A 158 3.51 -10.40 -16.10
C ALA A 158 3.47 -11.06 -17.50
N GLY A 159 2.67 -12.10 -17.65
CA GLY A 159 2.54 -12.94 -18.83
C GLY A 159 3.13 -14.34 -18.67
N ALA A 160 2.84 -15.20 -19.64
CA ALA A 160 3.40 -16.54 -19.71
C ALA A 160 4.89 -16.48 -20.08
N SER A 161 5.76 -16.90 -19.15
CA SER A 161 7.21 -16.94 -19.34
C SER A 161 7.80 -18.19 -18.72
N ALA A 162 8.69 -18.88 -19.43
CA ALA A 162 9.35 -20.08 -18.91
C ALA A 162 10.13 -19.84 -17.60
N ASP A 163 10.60 -18.61 -17.37
CA ASP A 163 11.34 -18.20 -16.16
C ASP A 163 10.42 -17.86 -14.98
N ASP A 164 9.12 -17.81 -15.22
CA ASP A 164 8.08 -17.55 -14.23
C ASP A 164 6.88 -18.49 -14.39
N PRO A 165 7.05 -19.82 -14.17
CA PRO A 165 5.97 -20.79 -14.29
C PRO A 165 4.89 -20.59 -13.22
N THR A 166 3.65 -20.94 -13.55
CA THR A 166 2.56 -20.97 -12.56
C THR A 166 2.67 -22.22 -11.71
N ILE A 167 3.02 -22.07 -10.44
CA ILE A 167 3.18 -23.21 -9.51
C ILE A 167 1.91 -23.33 -8.64
N GLY A 168 1.13 -24.39 -8.85
CA GLY A 168 -0.12 -24.59 -8.13
C GLY A 168 -0.68 -26.00 -8.26
N GLY A 169 -1.64 -26.34 -7.39
CA GLY A 169 -2.31 -27.64 -7.37
C GLY A 169 -3.67 -27.67 -8.08
N HIS A 170 -3.97 -26.67 -8.92
CA HIS A 170 -5.20 -26.65 -9.69
C HIS A 170 -5.05 -27.60 -10.89
N GLY A 171 -5.99 -28.53 -11.06
CA GLY A 171 -5.90 -29.70 -11.95
C GLY A 171 -5.69 -29.44 -13.45
N TRP A 172 -5.56 -28.19 -13.89
CA TRP A 172 -5.21 -27.81 -15.27
C TRP A 172 -3.68 -27.65 -15.48
N LEU A 173 -2.89 -27.57 -14.41
CA LEU A 173 -1.42 -27.41 -14.44
C LEU A 173 -0.65 -28.73 -14.67
N ALA A 174 -1.34 -29.85 -14.89
CA ALA A 174 -0.71 -31.12 -15.22
C ALA A 174 -0.13 -31.12 -16.66
N ASP A 175 -0.77 -30.39 -17.59
CA ASP A 175 -0.44 -30.39 -19.01
C ASP A 175 -0.02 -29.00 -19.55
N ASN A 176 -0.13 -27.93 -18.74
CA ASN A 176 0.18 -26.55 -19.15
C ASN A 176 1.03 -25.83 -18.08
N LYS A 177 2.09 -25.11 -18.51
CA LYS A 177 3.04 -24.43 -17.60
C LYS A 177 2.52 -23.12 -16.99
N HIS A 178 1.42 -22.58 -17.51
CA HIS A 178 0.88 -21.28 -17.11
C HIS A 178 -0.64 -21.32 -17.03
N GLY A 179 -1.22 -20.62 -16.04
CA GLY A 179 -2.66 -20.33 -16.00
C GLY A 179 -2.96 -18.88 -16.40
N LEU A 180 -4.26 -18.53 -16.50
CA LEU A 180 -4.68 -17.16 -16.83
C LEU A 180 -4.30 -16.14 -15.75
N GLU A 181 -4.03 -16.59 -14.51
CA GLU A 181 -3.46 -15.73 -13.46
C GLU A 181 -2.11 -15.12 -13.85
N SER A 182 -1.40 -15.70 -14.83
CA SER A 182 -0.14 -15.15 -15.33
C SER A 182 -0.25 -13.73 -15.85
N PHE A 183 -1.44 -13.22 -16.16
CA PHE A 183 -1.65 -11.85 -16.61
C PHE A 183 -2.05 -10.86 -15.50
N ASN A 184 -2.20 -11.29 -14.25
CA ASN A 184 -2.75 -10.46 -13.16
C ASN A 184 -1.93 -9.20 -12.87
N PHE A 185 -0.68 -9.07 -13.29
CA PHE A 185 0.10 -7.85 -13.11
C PHE A 185 0.71 -7.35 -14.43
N LEU A 186 0.18 -7.82 -15.57
CA LEU A 186 0.48 -7.31 -16.89
C LEU A 186 -0.50 -6.16 -17.24
N PRO A 187 -0.05 -4.91 -17.34
CA PRO A 187 -0.94 -3.81 -17.71
C PRO A 187 -1.39 -3.90 -19.16
N THR A 188 -2.66 -3.57 -19.40
CA THR A 188 -3.18 -3.31 -20.74
C THR A 188 -2.52 -2.04 -21.31
N LYS A 189 -2.76 -1.77 -22.60
CA LYS A 189 -2.29 -0.54 -23.27
C LYS A 189 -2.78 0.74 -22.58
N ASN A 190 -3.89 0.68 -21.86
CA ASN A 190 -4.49 1.81 -21.15
C ASN A 190 -4.03 1.92 -19.69
N GLY A 191 -3.10 1.07 -19.25
CA GLY A 191 -2.60 1.09 -17.86
C GLY A 191 -3.51 0.39 -16.85
N GLU A 192 -4.46 -0.42 -17.30
CA GLU A 192 -5.34 -1.19 -16.42
C GLU A 192 -4.75 -2.58 -16.15
N LEU A 193 -4.93 -3.09 -14.93
CA LEU A 193 -4.70 -4.49 -14.59
C LEU A 193 -6.03 -5.25 -14.62
N GLN A 194 -5.97 -6.46 -15.16
CA GLN A 194 -7.12 -7.35 -15.32
C GLN A 194 -6.84 -8.66 -14.58
N GLY A 195 -7.49 -8.81 -13.43
CA GLY A 195 -7.28 -9.90 -12.50
C GLY A 195 -8.18 -11.10 -12.81
N TYR A 196 -7.56 -12.23 -13.09
CA TYR A 196 -8.21 -13.51 -13.28
C TYR A 196 -8.65 -14.13 -11.95
N ARG A 197 -9.90 -14.60 -11.92
CA ARG A 197 -10.44 -15.39 -10.82
C ARG A 197 -10.48 -16.86 -11.25
N PRO A 198 -9.75 -17.77 -10.57
CA PRO A 198 -9.82 -19.20 -10.88
C PRO A 198 -11.24 -19.77 -10.70
N PRO A 199 -11.66 -20.72 -11.56
CA PRO A 199 -12.98 -21.30 -11.53
C PRO A 199 -13.22 -22.10 -10.24
N GLY A 200 -14.45 -22.07 -9.75
CA GLY A 200 -14.90 -22.91 -8.63
C GLY A 200 -16.31 -23.44 -8.88
N LYS A 201 -16.85 -24.29 -7.99
CA LYS A 201 -18.20 -24.93 -8.11
C LYS A 201 -19.38 -23.98 -8.40
N ARG A 202 -19.19 -22.66 -8.25
CA ARG A 202 -20.12 -21.62 -8.72
C ARG A 202 -19.32 -20.73 -9.65
N ASP A 203 -19.76 -20.61 -10.90
CA ASP A 203 -19.00 -19.95 -11.97
C ASP A 203 -18.91 -18.43 -11.81
N LYS A 204 -19.66 -17.84 -10.88
CA LYS A 204 -19.81 -16.39 -10.73
C LYS A 204 -19.24 -15.86 -9.41
N VAL A 205 -18.74 -14.62 -9.43
CA VAL A 205 -18.39 -13.89 -8.20
C VAL A 205 -19.68 -13.42 -7.53
N ASN A 206 -19.82 -13.68 -6.22
CA ASN A 206 -20.96 -13.23 -5.45
C ASN A 206 -20.70 -11.82 -4.91
N ILE A 207 -20.88 -10.82 -5.77
CA ILE A 207 -20.69 -9.41 -5.41
C ILE A 207 -21.74 -8.89 -4.40
N ASP A 208 -22.85 -9.61 -4.18
CA ASP A 208 -23.84 -9.25 -3.16
C ASP A 208 -23.22 -9.30 -1.75
N ARG A 209 -22.26 -10.22 -1.53
CA ARG A 209 -21.47 -10.28 -0.29
C ARG A 209 -20.53 -9.09 -0.09
N LEU A 210 -20.28 -8.33 -1.14
CA LEU A 210 -19.45 -7.13 -1.10
C LEU A 210 -20.27 -5.85 -0.95
N GLY A 211 -21.61 -5.97 -0.96
CA GLY A 211 -22.54 -4.84 -0.82
C GLY A 211 -23.24 -4.42 -2.12
N ALA A 212 -23.12 -5.19 -3.21
CA ALA A 212 -23.81 -4.88 -4.46
C ALA A 212 -25.33 -4.99 -4.28
N LYS A 213 -26.07 -4.11 -4.95
CA LYS A 213 -27.53 -4.17 -4.96
C LYS A 213 -28.03 -5.29 -5.85
N PRO A 214 -29.24 -5.81 -5.59
CA PRO A 214 -29.87 -6.78 -6.48
C PRO A 214 -29.91 -6.29 -7.92
N GLY A 215 -29.39 -7.10 -8.85
CA GLY A 215 -29.37 -6.80 -10.28
C GLY A 215 -28.12 -6.09 -10.80
N GLU A 216 -27.23 -5.59 -9.93
CA GLU A 216 -25.94 -5.02 -10.38
C GLU A 216 -25.02 -6.11 -10.93
N ASP A 217 -24.29 -5.81 -12.01
CA ASP A 217 -23.32 -6.69 -12.67
C ASP A 217 -21.88 -6.47 -12.18
N ALA A 218 -21.63 -5.36 -11.48
CA ALA A 218 -20.33 -4.96 -10.96
C ALA A 218 -20.47 -4.21 -9.62
N ILE A 219 -19.39 -4.20 -8.83
CA ILE A 219 -19.24 -3.32 -7.66
C ILE A 219 -17.86 -2.67 -7.67
N GLU A 220 -17.81 -1.37 -7.39
CA GLU A 220 -16.58 -0.57 -7.34
C GLU A 220 -16.10 -0.36 -5.90
N GLY A 221 -14.83 0.04 -5.75
CA GLY A 221 -14.28 0.43 -4.45
C GLY A 221 -13.90 -0.74 -3.54
N VAL A 222 -13.71 -1.94 -4.10
CA VAL A 222 -13.35 -3.15 -3.37
C VAL A 222 -11.83 -3.28 -3.26
N LEU A 223 -11.31 -3.85 -2.15
CA LEU A 223 -9.94 -4.33 -2.08
C LEU A 223 -9.88 -5.79 -2.52
N ALA A 224 -9.28 -6.07 -3.67
CA ALA A 224 -9.07 -7.42 -4.17
C ALA A 224 -7.66 -7.89 -3.81
N VAL A 225 -7.55 -9.00 -3.09
CA VAL A 225 -6.28 -9.53 -2.54
C VAL A 225 -5.96 -10.88 -3.17
N TRP A 226 -4.74 -11.03 -3.67
CA TRP A 226 -4.24 -12.24 -4.29
C TRP A 226 -3.47 -13.06 -3.25
N LEU A 227 -3.89 -14.31 -3.08
CA LEU A 227 -3.26 -15.31 -2.22
C LEU A 227 -2.60 -16.37 -3.10
N ALA A 228 -1.43 -16.86 -2.72
CA ALA A 228 -0.86 -18.02 -3.36
C ALA A 228 -0.06 -18.87 -2.37
N ARG A 229 0.00 -20.17 -2.65
CA ARG A 229 0.76 -21.12 -1.84
C ARG A 229 2.23 -21.07 -2.23
N GLU A 230 3.08 -20.65 -1.30
CA GLU A 230 4.51 -20.56 -1.52
C GLU A 230 5.12 -21.98 -1.58
N PRO A 231 5.90 -22.33 -2.63
CA PRO A 231 6.34 -23.71 -2.86
C PRO A 231 7.28 -24.28 -1.79
N GLY A 232 8.14 -23.46 -1.19
CA GLY A 232 9.17 -23.92 -0.25
C GLY A 232 8.61 -24.29 1.13
N SER A 233 7.87 -23.36 1.74
CA SER A 233 7.24 -23.48 3.06
C SER A 233 5.85 -24.12 3.03
N GLY A 234 5.18 -24.11 1.87
CA GLY A 234 3.80 -24.57 1.73
C GLY A 234 2.75 -23.68 2.40
N LYS A 235 3.14 -22.51 2.91
CA LYS A 235 2.24 -21.49 3.50
C LYS A 235 1.50 -20.74 2.40
N THR A 236 0.28 -20.27 2.70
CA THR A 236 -0.47 -19.39 1.78
C THR A 236 -0.25 -17.94 2.18
N LEU A 237 0.30 -17.15 1.26
CA LEU A 237 0.73 -15.78 1.50
C LEU A 237 -0.05 -14.80 0.62
N VAL A 238 -0.21 -13.57 1.08
CA VAL A 238 -0.61 -12.45 0.22
C VAL A 238 0.53 -12.14 -0.74
N VAL A 239 0.26 -12.27 -2.04
CA VAL A 239 1.24 -12.00 -3.11
C VAL A 239 1.06 -10.63 -3.75
N GLY A 240 -0.11 -10.02 -3.60
CA GLY A 240 -0.41 -8.70 -4.14
C GLY A 240 -1.87 -8.31 -3.94
N TRP A 241 -2.24 -7.12 -4.37
CA TRP A 241 -3.61 -6.63 -4.29
C TRP A 241 -3.89 -5.51 -5.30
N TYR A 242 -5.17 -5.28 -5.56
CA TYR A 242 -5.69 -4.12 -6.25
C TYR A 242 -6.57 -3.31 -5.30
N ARG A 243 -6.27 -2.02 -5.14
CA ARG A 243 -7.15 -1.07 -4.43
C ARG A 243 -8.19 -0.51 -5.37
N SER A 244 -9.29 -0.04 -4.78
CA SER A 244 -10.37 0.63 -5.50
C SER A 244 -10.85 -0.15 -6.72
N ALA A 245 -10.79 -1.49 -6.65
CA ALA A 245 -11.04 -2.35 -7.78
C ALA A 245 -12.53 -2.41 -8.09
N THR A 246 -12.81 -2.60 -9.38
CA THR A 246 -14.12 -3.00 -9.87
C THR A 246 -14.17 -4.52 -9.96
N VAL A 247 -15.14 -5.14 -9.29
CA VAL A 247 -15.35 -6.58 -9.29
C VAL A 247 -16.62 -6.90 -10.06
N TYR A 248 -16.50 -7.74 -11.08
CA TYR A 248 -17.61 -8.16 -11.93
C TYR A 248 -18.20 -9.47 -11.45
N ARG A 249 -19.53 -9.59 -11.57
CA ARG A 249 -20.29 -10.81 -11.25
C ARG A 249 -19.93 -11.95 -12.21
N GLU A 250 -19.94 -11.64 -13.50
CA GLU A 250 -19.50 -12.52 -14.60
C GLU A 250 -18.07 -12.17 -15.01
N ALA A 251 -17.31 -13.18 -15.43
CA ALA A 251 -16.02 -12.92 -16.05
C ALA A 251 -16.19 -12.18 -17.39
N ARG A 252 -15.21 -11.34 -17.73
CA ARG A 252 -15.12 -10.59 -18.98
C ARG A 252 -13.88 -11.03 -19.74
N LEU A 253 -13.93 -10.92 -21.06
CA LEU A 253 -12.79 -11.22 -21.94
C LEU A 253 -11.82 -10.04 -21.96
N GLY A 254 -10.53 -10.34 -21.82
CA GLY A 254 -9.41 -9.41 -21.84
C GLY A 254 -8.57 -9.55 -23.12
N PRO A 255 -7.61 -8.63 -23.35
CA PRO A 255 -6.88 -8.52 -24.62
C PRO A 255 -5.66 -9.45 -24.71
N PHE A 256 -5.35 -10.22 -23.67
CA PHE A 256 -4.22 -11.13 -23.65
C PHE A 256 -4.64 -12.52 -24.13
N TYR A 257 -3.67 -13.33 -24.57
CA TYR A 257 -3.91 -14.68 -25.07
C TYR A 257 -2.98 -15.68 -24.39
N LEU A 258 -3.52 -16.83 -24.00
CA LEU A 258 -2.77 -17.98 -23.52
C LEU A 258 -3.19 -19.20 -24.31
N ASN A 259 -2.27 -19.80 -25.06
CA ASN A 259 -2.54 -20.95 -25.94
C ASN A 259 -3.76 -20.72 -26.86
N ASP A 260 -3.77 -19.58 -27.56
CA ASP A 260 -4.84 -19.12 -28.46
C ASP A 260 -6.21 -18.87 -27.82
N MET A 261 -6.33 -18.98 -26.49
CA MET A 261 -7.53 -18.60 -25.75
C MET A 261 -7.40 -17.16 -25.21
N GLU A 262 -8.46 -16.38 -25.37
CA GLU A 262 -8.55 -15.04 -24.77
C GLU A 262 -8.49 -15.14 -23.25
N SER A 263 -7.77 -14.18 -22.65
CA SER A 263 -7.72 -14.01 -21.21
C SER A 263 -9.11 -13.67 -20.67
N GLU A 264 -9.39 -14.12 -19.45
CA GLU A 264 -10.60 -13.76 -18.72
C GLU A 264 -10.21 -13.00 -17.45
N TYR A 265 -11.06 -12.07 -17.02
CA TYR A 265 -10.89 -11.37 -15.75
C TYR A 265 -12.23 -11.14 -15.06
N SER A 266 -12.20 -11.08 -13.73
CA SER A 266 -13.37 -10.69 -12.91
C SER A 266 -13.08 -9.48 -12.04
N VAL A 267 -11.86 -8.97 -12.06
CA VAL A 267 -11.42 -7.83 -11.26
C VAL A 267 -10.63 -6.89 -12.17
N MET A 268 -10.87 -5.60 -12.07
CA MET A 268 -10.15 -4.58 -12.81
C MET A 268 -9.74 -3.43 -11.89
N ALA A 269 -8.54 -2.90 -12.09
CA ALA A 269 -8.08 -1.70 -11.39
C ALA A 269 -7.01 -0.97 -12.23
N SER A 270 -6.75 0.29 -11.91
CA SER A 270 -5.57 0.99 -12.45
C SER A 270 -4.29 0.37 -11.88
N LYS A 271 -3.22 0.32 -12.70
CA LYS A 271 -1.90 -0.18 -12.28
C LYS A 271 -1.36 0.59 -11.08
N GLU A 272 -1.65 1.89 -10.99
CA GLU A 272 -1.17 2.79 -9.95
C GLU A 272 -1.79 2.46 -8.58
N ASP A 273 -3.01 1.91 -8.56
CA ASP A 273 -3.72 1.47 -7.36
C ASP A 273 -3.45 -0.02 -7.02
N ALA A 274 -2.48 -0.66 -7.69
CA ALA A 274 -2.13 -2.06 -7.47
C ALA A 274 -0.68 -2.26 -7.00
N ILE A 275 -0.45 -3.32 -6.22
CA ILE A 275 0.87 -3.75 -5.77
C ILE A 275 0.99 -5.26 -5.94
N LEU A 276 2.04 -5.67 -6.65
CA LEU A 276 2.60 -7.00 -6.54
C LEU A 276 3.69 -6.96 -5.46
N VAL A 277 3.54 -7.79 -4.43
CA VAL A 277 4.56 -7.91 -3.38
C VAL A 277 5.75 -8.69 -3.98
N PRO A 278 6.97 -8.12 -3.98
CA PRO A 278 8.15 -8.84 -4.42
C PRO A 278 8.33 -10.13 -3.62
N ILE A 279 8.70 -11.21 -4.29
CA ILE A 279 8.68 -12.56 -3.72
C ILE A 279 9.51 -12.67 -2.43
N GLY A 280 10.67 -12.02 -2.35
CA GLY A 280 11.49 -12.06 -1.13
C GLY A 280 11.00 -11.16 0.02
N VAL A 281 9.83 -10.55 -0.08
CA VAL A 281 9.15 -9.83 1.03
C VAL A 281 7.68 -10.22 1.18
N ARG A 282 7.21 -11.25 0.46
CA ARG A 282 5.88 -11.83 0.68
C ARG A 282 5.86 -12.55 2.02
N SER A 283 5.22 -11.94 3.03
CA SER A 283 5.26 -12.44 4.41
C SER A 283 3.90 -12.67 5.04
N PHE A 284 2.88 -11.96 4.57
CA PHE A 284 1.58 -11.98 5.23
C PHE A 284 0.86 -13.30 4.95
N GLN A 285 0.84 -14.19 5.94
CA GLN A 285 0.18 -15.48 5.84
C GLN A 285 -1.34 -15.36 6.08
N VAL A 286 -2.11 -16.01 5.22
CA VAL A 286 -3.54 -16.27 5.46
C VAL A 286 -3.71 -17.76 5.74
N SER A 287 -4.25 -18.08 6.93
CA SER A 287 -4.45 -19.46 7.36
C SER A 287 -5.60 -20.14 6.60
N SER A 288 -5.50 -21.45 6.44
CA SER A 288 -6.61 -22.25 5.90
C SER A 288 -7.72 -22.42 6.94
N SER A 289 -8.96 -22.64 6.50
CA SER A 289 -10.07 -22.93 7.40
C SER A 289 -9.89 -24.22 8.21
N ARG A 290 -8.99 -25.12 7.77
CA ARG A 290 -8.63 -26.34 8.50
C ARG A 290 -7.78 -26.04 9.75
N THR A 291 -6.92 -25.04 9.64
CA THR A 291 -5.99 -24.62 10.71
C THR A 291 -6.58 -23.51 11.59
N ALA A 292 -7.47 -22.69 11.04
CA ALA A 292 -8.16 -21.61 11.75
C ALA A 292 -9.65 -21.60 11.35
N PRO A 293 -10.50 -22.44 11.99
CA PRO A 293 -11.92 -22.46 11.70
C PRO A 293 -12.57 -21.09 11.95
N GLY A 294 -13.38 -20.61 11.00
CA GLY A 294 -14.06 -19.31 11.07
C GLY A 294 -13.24 -18.12 10.57
N GLU A 295 -11.91 -18.22 10.58
CA GLU A 295 -11.01 -17.14 10.15
C GLU A 295 -10.20 -17.47 8.90
N GLY A 296 -10.04 -18.76 8.57
CA GLY A 296 -9.24 -19.20 7.45
C GLY A 296 -10.03 -19.38 6.15
N PHE A 297 -9.34 -19.26 5.01
CA PHE A 297 -9.95 -19.47 3.70
C PHE A 297 -10.23 -20.97 3.45
N GLY A 298 -11.37 -21.25 2.82
CA GLY A 298 -11.79 -22.63 2.53
C GLY A 298 -11.17 -23.19 1.24
N GLN A 299 -11.68 -24.33 0.78
CA GLN A 299 -11.21 -24.99 -0.46
C GLN A 299 -11.56 -24.24 -1.76
N LYS A 300 -12.39 -23.19 -1.68
CA LYS A 300 -12.78 -22.41 -2.87
C LYS A 300 -11.70 -21.39 -3.20
N PRO A 301 -11.44 -21.12 -4.49
CA PRO A 301 -10.46 -20.11 -4.89
C PRO A 301 -10.91 -18.68 -4.53
N THR A 302 -12.20 -18.45 -4.27
CA THR A 302 -12.73 -17.15 -3.84
C THR A 302 -13.17 -17.20 -2.37
N TRP A 303 -12.70 -16.23 -1.57
CA TRP A 303 -13.06 -16.06 -0.17
C TRP A 303 -13.43 -14.59 0.12
N TYR A 304 -14.40 -14.36 1.01
CA TYR A 304 -14.98 -13.04 1.30
C TYR A 304 -14.52 -12.49 2.65
N GLY A 305 -13.34 -12.93 3.09
CA GLY A 305 -12.73 -12.47 4.32
C GLY A 305 -13.40 -12.96 5.60
N ALA A 306 -12.82 -12.48 6.69
CA ALA A 306 -13.31 -12.56 8.05
C ALA A 306 -12.86 -11.28 8.77
N PRO A 307 -13.66 -10.70 9.68
CA PRO A 307 -13.40 -9.36 10.22
C PRO A 307 -11.98 -9.13 10.76
N ASP A 308 -11.41 -10.12 11.47
CA ASP A 308 -10.07 -10.01 12.05
C ASP A 308 -8.96 -10.12 11.01
N VAL A 309 -9.14 -11.00 10.02
CA VAL A 309 -8.20 -11.12 8.90
C VAL A 309 -8.25 -9.85 8.05
N ASP A 310 -9.44 -9.34 7.78
CA ASP A 310 -9.64 -8.12 6.99
C ASP A 310 -8.94 -6.92 7.64
N ARG A 311 -9.07 -6.75 8.95
CA ARG A 311 -8.34 -5.70 9.69
C ARG A 311 -6.82 -5.83 9.56
N ARG A 312 -6.28 -7.04 9.68
CA ARG A 312 -4.83 -7.29 9.58
C ARG A 312 -4.31 -7.09 8.16
N VAL A 313 -5.06 -7.56 7.16
CA VAL A 313 -4.73 -7.39 5.74
C VAL A 313 -4.80 -5.92 5.36
N TRP A 314 -5.83 -5.20 5.81
CA TRP A 314 -5.95 -3.76 5.57
C TRP A 314 -4.77 -2.98 6.15
N ALA A 315 -4.36 -3.30 7.39
CA ALA A 315 -3.17 -2.71 8.00
C ALA A 315 -1.89 -3.03 7.21
N TYR A 316 -1.71 -4.27 6.77
CA TYR A 316 -0.58 -4.68 5.94
C TYR A 316 -0.54 -3.88 4.62
N VAL A 317 -1.66 -3.82 3.90
CA VAL A 317 -1.80 -3.11 2.62
C VAL A 317 -1.55 -1.61 2.79
N ASN A 318 -2.02 -0.98 3.87
CA ASN A 318 -1.74 0.44 4.15
C ASN A 318 -0.26 0.69 4.52
N GLY A 319 0.39 -0.23 5.24
CA GLY A 319 1.81 -0.10 5.57
C GLY A 319 2.73 -0.04 4.34
N TRP A 320 2.31 -0.67 3.23
CA TRP A 320 3.00 -0.60 1.95
C TRP A 320 2.85 0.77 1.26
N ASP A 321 1.74 1.48 1.45
CA ASP A 321 1.54 2.81 0.88
C ASP A 321 2.32 3.86 1.64
N ASP A 322 2.44 3.75 2.96
CA ASP A 322 3.30 4.63 3.74
C ASP A 322 4.77 4.46 3.32
N ALA A 323 5.19 3.22 3.05
CA ALA A 323 6.51 2.95 2.48
C ALA A 323 6.70 3.54 1.06
N LYS A 324 5.66 3.51 0.20
CA LYS A 324 5.69 4.16 -1.13
C LYS A 324 5.68 5.70 -1.03
N LYS A 325 4.93 6.29 -0.11
CA LYS A 325 4.88 7.75 0.12
C LYS A 325 6.19 8.29 0.70
N HIS A 326 6.91 7.46 1.44
CA HIS A 326 8.28 7.73 1.89
C HIS A 326 9.35 7.22 0.90
N GLY A 327 8.92 6.78 -0.29
CA GLY A 327 9.71 6.05 -1.28
C GLY A 327 10.50 6.89 -2.29
N GLU A 328 10.62 8.20 -2.08
CA GLU A 328 11.81 8.91 -2.55
C GLU A 328 12.50 9.51 -1.33
N PRO A 329 13.78 9.18 -1.06
CA PRO A 329 14.54 9.94 -0.10
C PRO A 329 14.57 11.37 -0.65
N THR A 330 13.82 12.28 -0.01
CA THR A 330 14.11 13.70 -0.12
C THR A 330 15.59 13.82 0.16
N LYS A 331 16.37 14.23 -0.85
CA LYS A 331 17.81 14.44 -0.70
C LYS A 331 18.02 15.24 0.58
N GLY A 332 18.54 14.58 1.62
CA GLY A 332 18.92 15.22 2.88
C GLY A 332 18.14 14.89 4.15
N LYS A 333 17.16 13.97 4.20
CA LYS A 333 16.59 13.54 5.51
C LYS A 333 16.59 12.04 5.74
N LEU A 334 17.35 11.66 6.78
CA LEU A 334 17.45 10.32 7.38
C LEU A 334 16.06 9.80 7.82
N PRO A 335 15.78 8.49 7.65
CA PRO A 335 14.78 7.83 8.46
C PRO A 335 15.14 8.02 9.94
N PRO A 336 14.18 8.33 10.83
CA PRO A 336 14.49 8.51 12.24
C PRO A 336 15.15 7.23 12.78
N ARG A 337 16.41 7.36 13.21
CA ARG A 337 17.14 6.30 13.90
C ARG A 337 16.35 5.96 15.15
N ASN A 338 15.82 4.74 15.27
CA ASN A 338 15.11 4.35 16.49
C ASN A 338 16.06 4.52 17.68
N THR A 339 15.69 5.39 18.62
CA THR A 339 16.56 5.80 19.72
C THR A 339 16.57 4.79 20.86
N ASP A 340 15.65 3.81 20.88
CA ASP A 340 15.58 2.75 21.89
C ASP A 340 16.62 1.65 21.61
N PRO A 341 17.69 1.53 22.44
CA PRO A 341 18.72 0.52 22.25
C PRO A 341 18.24 -0.90 22.55
N GLU A 342 17.28 -1.08 23.48
CA GLU A 342 16.80 -2.41 23.84
C GLU A 342 15.98 -3.02 22.70
N LEU A 343 15.12 -2.20 22.08
CA LEU A 343 14.31 -2.62 20.96
C LEU A 343 15.17 -3.04 19.75
N ARG A 344 16.25 -2.31 19.48
CA ARG A 344 17.21 -2.67 18.42
C ARG A 344 17.88 -4.00 18.66
N ARG A 345 18.38 -4.20 19.89
CA ARG A 345 18.98 -5.47 20.29
C ARG A 345 18.00 -6.64 20.16
N LYS A 346 16.72 -6.42 20.49
CA LYS A 346 15.67 -7.44 20.30
C LYS A 346 15.48 -7.78 18.82
N VAL A 347 15.41 -6.76 17.96
CA VAL A 347 15.27 -6.90 16.50
C VAL A 347 16.44 -7.67 15.89
N GLU A 348 17.67 -7.27 16.21
CA GLU A 348 18.91 -7.92 15.73
C GLU A 348 18.93 -9.39 16.15
N LYS A 349 18.71 -9.68 17.44
CA LYS A 349 18.68 -11.06 17.94
C LYS A 349 17.60 -11.92 17.29
N ALA A 350 16.44 -11.35 16.98
CA ALA A 350 15.38 -12.05 16.29
C ALA A 350 15.73 -12.34 14.82
N ALA A 351 16.36 -11.38 14.14
CA ALA A 351 16.83 -11.54 12.77
C ALA A 351 17.94 -12.60 12.67
N VAL A 352 18.94 -12.57 13.55
CA VAL A 352 20.01 -13.58 13.61
C VAL A 352 19.44 -14.97 13.85
N ARG A 353 18.52 -15.12 14.81
CA ARG A 353 17.82 -16.39 15.04
C ARG A 353 17.06 -16.87 13.81
N HIS A 354 16.41 -15.95 13.09
CA HIS A 354 15.70 -16.29 11.86
C HIS A 354 16.67 -16.78 10.78
N ALA A 355 17.78 -16.08 10.55
CA ALA A 355 18.81 -16.49 9.60
C ALA A 355 19.39 -17.87 9.95
N TRP A 356 19.70 -18.07 11.23
CA TRP A 356 20.17 -19.36 11.76
C TRP A 356 19.22 -20.50 11.41
N ASN A 357 17.94 -20.37 11.77
CA ASN A 357 16.94 -21.39 11.51
C ASN A 357 16.76 -21.65 10.01
N TYR A 358 16.79 -20.61 9.18
CA TYR A 358 16.69 -20.73 7.72
C TYR A 358 17.82 -21.60 7.17
N TYR A 359 19.07 -21.32 7.54
CA TYR A 359 20.23 -22.05 7.02
C TYR A 359 20.36 -23.46 7.61
N GLU A 360 20.06 -23.68 8.89
CA GLU A 360 20.03 -25.04 9.46
C GLU A 360 18.94 -25.90 8.80
N THR A 361 17.78 -25.31 8.49
CA THR A 361 16.73 -26.03 7.76
C THR A 361 17.20 -26.39 6.34
N LYS A 362 17.97 -25.49 5.70
CA LYS A 362 18.44 -25.65 4.33
C LYS A 362 19.61 -26.63 4.18
N TYR A 363 20.58 -26.59 5.10
CA TYR A 363 21.84 -27.31 4.99
C TYR A 363 22.06 -28.36 6.10
N GLY A 364 21.11 -28.49 7.02
CA GLY A 364 21.17 -29.44 8.14
C GLY A 364 21.70 -28.81 9.42
N LYS A 365 21.43 -29.49 10.53
CA LYS A 365 21.84 -29.05 11.87
C LYS A 365 23.36 -28.98 12.00
N GLY A 366 23.88 -27.91 12.59
CA GLY A 366 25.32 -27.69 12.76
C GLY A 366 26.02 -27.10 11.53
N SER A 367 25.25 -26.69 10.51
CA SER A 367 25.78 -25.95 9.34
C SER A 367 26.05 -24.48 9.63
N VAL A 368 25.61 -23.94 10.76
CA VAL A 368 25.69 -22.51 11.09
C VAL A 368 26.52 -22.30 12.35
N GLU A 369 27.39 -21.30 12.33
CA GLU A 369 28.18 -20.84 13.47
C GLU A 369 28.00 -19.32 13.63
N SER A 370 27.86 -18.82 14.86
CA SER A 370 27.81 -17.37 15.14
C SER A 370 29.21 -16.87 15.43
N VAL A 371 29.60 -15.83 14.71
CA VAL A 371 30.90 -15.16 14.82
C VAL A 371 30.78 -13.67 15.21
N GLU A 372 29.55 -13.21 15.51
CA GLU A 372 29.24 -11.86 16.02
C GLU A 372 30.22 -11.36 17.09
N PRO A 373 30.59 -12.17 18.12
CA PRO A 373 31.46 -11.68 19.21
C PRO A 373 32.89 -11.35 18.77
N TYR A 374 33.33 -11.84 17.61
CA TYR A 374 34.70 -11.67 17.12
C TYR A 374 34.88 -10.42 16.24
N GLY A 375 33.80 -9.74 15.85
CA GLY A 375 33.86 -8.53 15.03
C GLY A 375 34.49 -8.74 13.65
N ARG A 376 34.27 -9.91 13.02
CA ARG A 376 34.86 -10.27 11.72
C ARG A 376 34.35 -9.42 10.55
N GLY A 377 33.23 -8.74 10.75
CA GLY A 377 32.51 -7.97 9.73
C GLY A 377 31.33 -8.71 9.13
N TRP A 378 30.90 -9.82 9.74
CA TRP A 378 29.65 -10.54 9.48
C TRP A 378 29.19 -11.27 10.77
N ASP A 379 27.95 -11.74 10.81
CA ASP A 379 27.34 -12.34 12.01
C ASP A 379 27.45 -13.87 12.03
N LEU A 380 27.21 -14.54 10.90
CA LEU A 380 27.15 -16.00 10.82
C LEU A 380 28.10 -16.56 9.74
N GLU A 381 28.70 -17.71 10.02
CA GLU A 381 29.38 -18.54 9.03
C GLU A 381 28.52 -19.77 8.73
N VAL A 382 28.19 -19.99 7.46
CA VAL A 382 27.31 -21.08 7.03
C VAL A 382 28.06 -22.03 6.10
N ARG A 383 28.15 -23.30 6.47
CA ARG A 383 28.90 -24.34 5.75
C ARG A 383 27.97 -25.36 5.11
N SER A 384 28.25 -25.70 3.86
CA SER A 384 27.58 -26.78 3.12
C SER A 384 28.59 -27.47 2.21
N GLY A 385 29.02 -28.68 2.61
CA GLY A 385 30.15 -29.35 1.95
C GLY A 385 31.41 -28.50 2.02
N ASP A 386 32.04 -28.25 0.87
CA ASP A 386 33.27 -27.43 0.75
C ASP A 386 32.98 -25.93 0.60
N VAL A 387 31.70 -25.53 0.64
CA VAL A 387 31.29 -24.13 0.48
C VAL A 387 31.02 -23.48 1.83
N GLU A 388 31.54 -22.29 2.02
CA GLU A 388 31.31 -21.45 3.20
C GLU A 388 30.78 -20.08 2.78
N TRP A 389 29.68 -19.65 3.39
CA TRP A 389 29.06 -18.35 3.23
C TRP A 389 29.29 -17.48 4.48
N LEU A 390 29.59 -16.20 4.25
CA LEU A 390 29.82 -15.19 5.28
C LEU A 390 28.58 -14.30 5.35
N VAL A 391 27.72 -14.51 6.34
CA VAL A 391 26.37 -13.93 6.36
C VAL A 391 26.30 -12.79 7.36
N GLU A 392 26.06 -11.59 6.85
CA GLU A 392 25.73 -10.39 7.61
C GLU A 392 24.21 -10.25 7.74
N VAL A 393 23.69 -10.14 8.95
CA VAL A 393 22.25 -10.20 9.23
C VAL A 393 21.72 -8.85 9.68
N LYS A 394 20.75 -8.30 8.94
CA LYS A 394 20.09 -7.03 9.29
C LYS A 394 18.64 -7.25 9.65
N GLY A 395 18.25 -6.85 10.87
CA GLY A 395 16.85 -6.85 11.30
C GLY A 395 16.18 -5.49 11.12
N LEU A 396 14.98 -5.47 10.55
CA LEU A 396 14.16 -4.27 10.36
C LEU A 396 12.81 -4.41 11.06
N LEU A 397 12.32 -3.32 11.65
CA LEU A 397 11.00 -3.27 12.32
C LEU A 397 9.83 -3.15 11.34
N ASN A 398 10.09 -2.66 10.12
CA ASN A 398 9.06 -2.37 9.12
C ASN A 398 9.36 -3.10 7.80
N ALA A 399 8.44 -2.96 6.84
CA ALA A 399 8.53 -3.57 5.51
C ALA A 399 9.49 -2.84 4.55
N GLY A 400 9.98 -1.64 4.91
CA GLY A 400 10.93 -0.90 4.09
C GLY A 400 12.31 -1.56 4.12
N LEU A 401 12.96 -1.72 2.97
CA LEU A 401 14.26 -2.36 2.86
C LEU A 401 15.39 -1.32 2.86
N THR A 402 15.67 -0.74 4.02
CA THR A 402 16.81 0.19 4.20
C THR A 402 17.53 -0.17 5.48
N CYS A 403 18.81 -0.51 5.37
CA CYS A 403 19.68 -0.87 6.49
C CYS A 403 21.06 -0.24 6.28
N GLU A 404 21.80 -0.06 7.38
CA GLU A 404 23.16 0.49 7.37
C GLU A 404 24.15 -0.66 7.66
N LEU A 405 25.27 -0.67 6.94
CA LEU A 405 26.44 -1.48 7.29
C LEU A 405 27.41 -0.63 8.12
N THR A 406 28.10 -1.25 9.07
CA THR A 406 29.25 -0.63 9.72
C THR A 406 30.42 -0.52 8.73
N PRO A 407 31.41 0.36 8.97
CA PRO A 407 32.57 0.47 8.09
C PRO A 407 33.29 -0.87 7.86
N ASN A 408 33.41 -1.69 8.90
CA ASN A 408 34.03 -3.01 8.80
C ASN A 408 33.18 -3.98 7.95
N GLU A 409 31.87 -4.05 8.18
CA GLU A 409 30.96 -4.87 7.36
C GLU A 409 30.99 -4.45 5.88
N TYR A 410 30.95 -3.14 5.61
CA TYR A 410 31.00 -2.64 4.25
C TYR A 410 32.34 -2.96 3.57
N GLU A 411 33.45 -2.81 4.27
CA GLU A 411 34.78 -3.19 3.79
C GLU A 411 34.84 -4.69 3.43
N LYS A 412 34.29 -5.57 4.28
CA LYS A 412 34.24 -7.01 4.00
C LYS A 412 33.30 -7.35 2.86
N MET A 413 32.14 -6.71 2.78
CA MET A 413 31.20 -6.87 1.67
C MET A 413 31.86 -6.54 0.33
N CYS A 414 32.64 -5.45 0.26
CA CYS A 414 33.30 -5.01 -0.98
C CYS A 414 34.63 -5.70 -1.28
N SER A 415 35.21 -6.43 -0.31
CA SER A 415 36.52 -7.07 -0.48
C SER A 415 36.48 -8.17 -1.55
N PRO A 416 37.42 -8.18 -2.53
CA PRO A 416 37.54 -9.27 -3.50
C PRO A 416 37.77 -10.65 -2.86
N GLU A 417 38.34 -10.68 -1.65
CA GLU A 417 38.57 -11.92 -0.90
C GLU A 417 37.26 -12.56 -0.41
N TYR A 418 36.25 -11.75 -0.11
CA TYR A 418 35.04 -12.18 0.58
C TYR A 418 33.77 -12.03 -0.24
N CYS A 419 33.67 -11.05 -1.14
CA CYS A 419 32.43 -10.64 -1.80
C CYS A 419 31.67 -11.79 -2.48
N THR A 420 32.38 -12.74 -3.09
CA THR A 420 31.79 -13.91 -3.77
C THR A 420 31.11 -14.91 -2.83
N ARG A 421 31.47 -14.88 -1.54
CA ARG A 421 30.91 -15.73 -0.47
C ARG A 421 30.13 -14.93 0.57
N TYR A 422 30.14 -13.60 0.46
CA TYR A 422 29.47 -12.71 1.40
C TYR A 422 27.98 -12.61 1.04
N VAL A 423 27.14 -12.61 2.07
CA VAL A 423 25.68 -12.59 1.95
C VAL A 423 25.12 -11.52 2.86
N VAL A 424 24.28 -10.63 2.31
CA VAL A 424 23.50 -9.70 3.13
C VAL A 424 22.11 -10.29 3.32
N TYR A 425 21.79 -10.68 4.55
CA TYR A 425 20.54 -11.32 4.93
C TYR A 425 19.67 -10.33 5.72
N VAL A 426 18.68 -9.73 5.05
CA VAL A 426 17.84 -8.68 5.65
C VAL A 426 16.47 -9.24 6.03
N VAL A 427 16.13 -9.20 7.31
CA VAL A 427 14.85 -9.66 7.86
C VAL A 427 13.92 -8.48 8.09
N ASN A 428 12.88 -8.36 7.26
CA ASN A 428 11.81 -7.39 7.49
C ASN A 428 10.85 -7.89 8.58
N ASN A 429 10.29 -6.95 9.35
CA ASN A 429 9.39 -7.22 10.47
C ASN A 429 9.96 -8.24 11.47
N ALA A 430 11.23 -8.11 11.85
CA ALA A 430 11.97 -9.14 12.60
C ALA A 430 11.35 -9.54 13.96
N LEU A 431 10.51 -8.70 14.56
CA LEU A 431 9.80 -8.98 15.81
C LEU A 431 8.33 -9.38 15.64
N ALA A 432 7.85 -9.44 14.41
CA ALA A 432 6.46 -9.75 14.18
C ALA A 432 6.17 -11.23 14.42
N GLU A 433 5.09 -11.49 15.15
CA GLU A 433 4.54 -12.83 15.33
C GLU A 433 3.65 -13.20 14.13
N GLU A 434 3.26 -14.47 14.02
CA GLU A 434 2.27 -14.87 13.01
C GLU A 434 1.02 -13.98 13.12
N PRO A 435 0.51 -13.45 12.00
CA PRO A 435 0.76 -13.82 10.59
C PRO A 435 1.89 -13.06 9.88
N ALA A 436 2.50 -12.08 10.54
CA ALA A 436 3.47 -11.17 9.94
C ALA A 436 4.89 -11.76 10.04
N ALA A 437 4.98 -13.08 9.86
CA ALA A 437 6.20 -13.84 10.05
C ALA A 437 7.35 -13.18 9.29
N PRO A 438 8.54 -13.04 9.91
CA PRO A 438 9.63 -12.35 9.26
C PRO A 438 10.00 -13.06 7.95
N VAL A 439 10.27 -12.30 6.89
CA VAL A 439 10.71 -12.84 5.61
C VAL A 439 12.03 -12.22 5.22
N PRO A 440 13.02 -13.03 4.83
CA PRO A 440 14.34 -12.53 4.50
C PRO A 440 14.45 -12.11 3.04
N SER A 441 15.12 -10.99 2.80
CA SER A 441 15.75 -10.67 1.53
C SER A 441 17.22 -11.07 1.61
N ILE A 442 17.63 -12.01 0.75
CA ILE A 442 18.99 -12.57 0.75
C ILE A 442 19.71 -12.07 -0.49
N PHE A 443 20.68 -11.18 -0.31
CA PHE A 443 21.48 -10.61 -1.38
C PHE A 443 22.81 -11.33 -1.50
N THR A 444 23.17 -11.67 -2.74
CA THR A 444 24.45 -12.31 -3.08
C THR A 444 25.13 -11.55 -4.20
N TRP A 445 26.47 -11.55 -4.20
CA TRP A 445 27.25 -10.98 -5.30
C TRP A 445 27.07 -11.81 -6.58
N LYS A 446 26.80 -11.14 -7.70
CA LYS A 446 26.71 -11.78 -9.02
C LYS A 446 27.89 -11.37 -9.90
N ALA A 447 28.17 -12.18 -10.92
CA ALA A 447 29.22 -11.93 -11.91
C ALA A 447 29.02 -10.61 -12.68
N SER A 448 27.81 -10.05 -12.68
CA SER A 448 27.48 -8.71 -13.20
C SER A 448 27.98 -7.56 -12.33
N GLU A 449 28.76 -7.84 -11.28
CA GLU A 449 29.24 -6.88 -10.29
C GLU A 449 28.12 -6.16 -9.54
N THR A 450 27.00 -6.87 -9.33
CA THR A 450 25.82 -6.33 -8.63
C THR A 450 25.36 -7.28 -7.53
N TRP A 451 24.80 -6.69 -6.47
CA TRP A 451 24.19 -7.40 -5.35
C TRP A 451 22.72 -7.66 -5.66
N LEU A 452 22.37 -8.93 -5.86
CA LEU A 452 21.03 -9.33 -6.28
C LEU A 452 20.44 -10.38 -5.35
N THR A 453 19.14 -10.26 -5.13
CA THR A 453 18.33 -11.35 -4.62
C THR A 453 18.01 -12.37 -5.72
N GLU A 454 17.53 -13.55 -5.34
CA GLU A 454 17.01 -14.56 -6.30
C GLU A 454 15.85 -14.02 -7.14
N ASP A 455 15.13 -13.01 -6.64
CA ASP A 455 14.03 -12.36 -7.32
C ASP A 455 14.38 -11.10 -8.11
N GLY A 456 15.67 -10.88 -8.35
CA GLY A 456 16.15 -9.82 -9.23
C GLY A 456 16.09 -8.42 -8.62
N ARG A 457 15.89 -8.29 -7.31
CA ARG A 457 16.01 -7.01 -6.63
C ARG A 457 17.47 -6.68 -6.43
N GLU A 458 17.86 -5.49 -6.88
CA GLU A 458 19.23 -4.99 -6.79
C GLU A 458 19.40 -4.11 -5.56
N LEU A 459 20.51 -4.31 -4.85
CA LEU A 459 20.87 -3.50 -3.70
C LEU A 459 21.53 -2.19 -4.18
N GLN A 460 20.91 -1.06 -3.83
CA GLN A 460 21.51 0.26 -4.07
C GLN A 460 22.37 0.67 -2.87
N VAL A 461 23.67 0.91 -3.12
CA VAL A 461 24.63 1.32 -2.09
C VAL A 461 24.83 2.83 -2.16
N ALA A 462 24.67 3.50 -1.02
CA ALA A 462 25.06 4.90 -0.85
C ALA A 462 26.06 5.02 0.32
N GLU A 463 27.33 5.28 0.00
CA GLU A 463 28.38 5.43 1.01
C GLU A 463 28.18 6.68 1.88
N ARG A 464 28.56 6.55 3.16
CA ARG A 464 28.47 7.64 4.13
C ARG A 464 29.73 7.69 4.99
N VAL A 465 30.33 8.89 5.09
CA VAL A 465 31.50 9.15 5.92
C VAL A 465 31.05 9.61 7.31
N GLY A 466 31.61 9.05 8.39
CA GLY A 466 31.23 9.39 9.77
C GLY A 466 32.41 9.83 10.64
N ALA A 467 32.23 10.98 11.33
CA ALA A 467 32.90 11.35 12.58
C ALA A 467 32.18 12.55 13.23
N MET A 468 32.06 12.57 14.56
CA MET A 468 31.83 13.82 15.32
C MET A 468 32.60 13.79 16.63
N LEU A 469 33.41 14.83 16.82
CA LEU A 469 34.21 15.08 18.02
C LEU A 469 33.63 16.30 18.74
N THR A 470 33.59 16.25 20.07
CA THR A 470 33.31 17.45 20.88
C THR A 470 34.17 17.44 22.14
N CYS A 471 35.09 18.38 22.21
CA CYS A 471 35.70 18.88 23.43
C CYS A 471 35.46 20.39 23.43
N LYS A 472 35.19 20.99 24.60
CA LYS A 472 34.58 22.33 24.75
C LYS A 472 35.05 23.41 23.78
#